data_AF-A0A7L5DSE5-F1
#
_entry.id   AF-A0A7L5DSE5-F1
#
_cell.length_a   1.000
_cell.length_b   1.000
_cell.length_c   1.000
_cell.angle_alpha   90.00
_cell.angle_beta   90.00
_cell.angle_gamma   90.00
#
_symmetry.space_group_name_H-M   'P 1'
#
loop_
_entity.id
_entity.type
_entity.pdbx_description
1 polymer ?
#
loop_
_entity_poly.entity_id
_entity_poly.type
_entity_poly.pdbx_seq_one_letter_code
_entity_poly.pdbx_strand_id
1 'polypeptide(L)'
;MLSFKQFTFPPIGQLNNNPFDPSLSTKRRWFYTKKNELNFGVTLPGLCETTDYSTQMLAFFGILLLEIIPTVYGIAQGLLWEAVAAAILIDIALAIASHLWHNKILVAKNQLVITSNPIQIQNIQGEISKYKIWTNFFYALIFLSGCIKFAFFYVAYIYVDAISGAVLVCYLLGAVLHITYTGYFIYTSRYYWFVNSEYNQYLKTGGGRFAINIVNKQPILVDGAQVALNTAQIGLHRISVDSKGTYFFETLGIMTDKELVGFINAQQSQIAQSVIAKEGLKHQLQSLGILPNGVNMQNNPGPQFNVAAINPPTINGVSANQNIITGNTQN
;
A
#
# COMPACT_ATOMS: atom_id res chain seq x y z
N MET A 1 -5.88 20.17 11.05
CA MET A 1 -6.69 19.37 10.09
C MET A 1 -5.74 18.59 9.19
N LEU A 2 -5.62 17.27 9.38
CA LEU A 2 -4.93 16.41 8.43
C LEU A 2 -5.88 16.17 7.25
N SER A 3 -5.79 17.00 6.20
CA SER A 3 -6.43 16.67 4.93
C SER A 3 -5.64 15.54 4.29
N PHE A 4 -5.99 14.29 4.59
CA PHE A 4 -5.50 13.14 3.84
C PHE A 4 -6.15 13.17 2.46
N LYS A 5 -5.51 13.88 1.51
CA LYS A 5 -5.84 13.71 0.10
C LYS A 5 -5.62 12.23 -0.23
N GLN A 6 -6.68 11.52 -0.58
CA GLN A 6 -6.53 10.23 -1.24
C GLN A 6 -5.72 10.50 -2.52
N PHE A 7 -4.52 9.94 -2.58
CA PHE A 7 -3.70 10.05 -3.77
C PHE A 7 -4.30 9.13 -4.83
N THR A 8 -4.96 9.70 -5.82
CA THR A 8 -5.09 9.03 -7.11
C THR A 8 -3.70 8.99 -7.72
N PHE A 9 -3.14 7.80 -7.86
CA PHE A 9 -1.86 7.63 -8.52
C PHE A 9 -2.03 7.53 -10.04
N PRO A 10 -1.16 8.19 -10.83
CA PRO A 10 -0.20 9.22 -10.40
C PRO A 10 -0.94 10.52 -10.00
N PRO A 11 -0.47 11.30 -9.02
CA PRO A 11 -0.99 12.64 -8.78
C PRO A 11 -0.78 13.44 -10.07
N ILE A 12 -1.87 13.77 -10.76
CA ILE A 12 -1.86 14.50 -12.02
C ILE A 12 -1.40 15.93 -11.70
N GLY A 13 -0.10 16.14 -11.72
CA GLY A 13 0.58 17.43 -11.69
C GLY A 13 1.70 17.36 -12.72
N GLN A 14 1.47 17.97 -13.87
CA GLN A 14 2.40 18.03 -15.01
C GLN A 14 3.58 18.97 -14.73
N LEU A 15 4.32 18.75 -13.65
CA LEU A 15 5.63 19.39 -13.52
C LEU A 15 6.60 18.60 -14.41
N ASN A 16 6.72 19.04 -15.67
CA ASN A 16 7.81 18.69 -16.59
C ASN A 16 7.74 17.34 -17.34
N ASN A 17 6.58 16.93 -17.87
CA ASN A 17 6.40 15.71 -18.68
C ASN A 17 6.78 14.37 -18.00
N ASN A 18 7.29 14.40 -16.77
CA ASN A 18 7.76 13.22 -16.04
C ASN A 18 6.84 12.93 -14.84
N PRO A 19 6.02 11.86 -14.90
CA PRO A 19 5.10 11.53 -13.82
C PRO A 19 5.85 11.12 -12.55
N PHE A 20 5.24 11.40 -11.39
CA PHE A 20 5.75 10.99 -10.09
C PHE A 20 5.62 9.48 -9.87
N ASP A 21 6.69 8.86 -9.37
CA ASP A 21 6.73 7.45 -8.99
C ASP A 21 7.47 7.26 -7.67
N PRO A 22 6.77 6.79 -6.62
CA PRO A 22 7.38 6.62 -5.32
C PRO A 22 8.51 5.60 -5.36
N SER A 23 9.43 5.69 -4.40
CA SER A 23 10.53 4.74 -4.27
C SER A 23 10.03 3.31 -4.10
N LEU A 24 10.84 2.32 -4.49
CA LEU A 24 10.53 0.90 -4.29
C LEU A 24 10.22 0.57 -2.81
N SER A 25 10.88 1.25 -1.87
CA SER A 25 10.62 1.11 -0.43
C SER A 25 9.20 1.54 -0.08
N THR A 26 8.75 2.68 -0.61
CA THR A 26 7.38 3.19 -0.41
C THR A 26 6.36 2.32 -1.12
N LYS A 27 6.63 1.87 -2.35
CA LYS A 27 5.78 0.91 -3.08
C LYS A 27 5.59 -0.41 -2.32
N ARG A 28 6.64 -0.96 -1.70
CA ARG A 28 6.55 -2.18 -0.89
C ARG A 28 5.66 -2.03 0.35
N ARG A 29 5.42 -0.82 0.84
CA ARG A 29 4.47 -0.59 1.94
C ARG A 29 3.03 -0.81 1.50
N TRP A 30 2.75 -0.75 0.20
CA TRP A 30 1.42 -0.95 -0.36
C TRP A 30 0.88 -2.36 -0.10
N PHE A 31 1.77 -3.35 0.08
CA PHE A 31 1.37 -4.71 0.45
C PHE A 31 0.74 -4.83 1.84
N TYR A 32 0.88 -3.81 2.69
CA TYR A 32 0.27 -3.78 4.01
C TYR A 32 -1.11 -3.12 4.01
N THR A 33 -1.60 -2.60 2.89
CA THR A 33 -2.89 -1.93 2.86
C THR A 33 -4.00 -2.93 2.51
N LYS A 34 -5.25 -2.53 2.77
CA LYS A 34 -6.42 -3.30 2.32
C LYS A 34 -6.51 -3.28 0.79
N LYS A 35 -6.91 -4.42 0.23
CA LYS A 35 -7.10 -4.66 -1.20
C LYS A 35 -8.50 -5.18 -1.45
N ASN A 36 -9.02 -4.96 -2.65
CA ASN A 36 -10.23 -5.62 -3.13
C ASN A 36 -9.84 -6.80 -4.02
N GLU A 37 -10.50 -7.93 -3.80
CA GLU A 37 -10.38 -9.07 -4.70
C GLU A 37 -11.30 -8.84 -5.91
N LEU A 38 -10.80 -9.15 -7.10
CA LEU A 38 -11.51 -8.96 -8.37
C LEU A 38 -11.56 -10.29 -9.13
N ASN A 39 -12.64 -10.61 -9.83
CA ASN A 39 -12.81 -11.91 -10.51
C ASN A 39 -13.07 -11.75 -12.00
N PHE A 40 -12.20 -12.34 -12.83
CA PHE A 40 -12.28 -12.35 -14.29
C PHE A 40 -12.05 -13.76 -14.86
N GLY A 41 -12.61 -14.78 -14.22
CA GLY A 41 -12.24 -16.20 -14.45
C GLY A 41 -10.96 -16.62 -13.72
N VAL A 42 -10.19 -15.63 -13.26
CA VAL A 42 -9.12 -15.73 -12.27
C VAL A 42 -9.41 -14.69 -11.19
N THR A 43 -9.31 -15.10 -9.92
CA THR A 43 -9.46 -14.17 -8.78
C THR A 43 -8.14 -13.46 -8.53
N LEU A 44 -8.10 -12.15 -8.78
CA LEU A 44 -6.98 -11.26 -8.49
C LEU A 44 -7.11 -10.69 -7.06
N PRO A 45 -6.16 -10.97 -6.15
CA PRO A 45 -6.18 -10.46 -4.78
C PRO A 45 -5.99 -8.93 -4.64
N GLY A 46 -5.56 -8.26 -5.71
CA GLY A 46 -5.16 -6.86 -5.71
C GLY A 46 -3.70 -6.64 -5.27
N LEU A 47 -3.10 -5.56 -5.76
CA LEU A 47 -1.69 -5.21 -5.52
C LEU A 47 -1.49 -3.70 -5.39
N CYS A 48 -1.89 -2.95 -6.40
CA CYS A 48 -1.55 -1.55 -6.61
C CYS A 48 -2.76 -0.62 -6.41
N GLU A 49 -3.62 -0.93 -5.45
CA GLU A 49 -4.72 -0.05 -5.00
C GLU A 49 -4.89 -0.10 -3.47
N THR A 50 -5.39 0.98 -2.87
CA THR A 50 -5.81 1.00 -1.47
C THR A 50 -7.31 1.23 -1.38
N THR A 51 -8.01 0.43 -0.59
CA THR A 51 -9.47 0.51 -0.49
C THR A 51 -9.90 0.81 0.95
N ASP A 52 -11.07 1.44 1.10
CA ASP A 52 -11.75 1.70 2.38
C ASP A 52 -10.95 2.48 3.45
N TYR A 53 -9.97 3.31 3.09
CA TYR A 53 -9.17 4.03 4.09
C TYR A 53 -10.04 4.94 5.00
N SER A 54 -11.03 5.62 4.44
CA SER A 54 -11.96 6.46 5.22
C SER A 54 -12.73 5.64 6.25
N THR A 55 -13.19 4.45 5.87
CA THR A 55 -13.87 3.51 6.78
C THR A 55 -12.93 3.00 7.87
N GLN A 56 -11.68 2.66 7.52
CA GLN A 56 -10.67 2.24 8.50
C GLN A 56 -10.38 3.33 9.52
N MET A 57 -10.29 4.59 9.08
CA MET A 57 -10.10 5.75 9.94
C MET A 57 -11.30 5.97 10.87
N LEU A 58 -12.53 5.96 10.35
CA LEU A 58 -13.74 6.10 11.14
C LEU A 58 -13.87 4.97 12.18
N ALA A 59 -13.59 3.72 11.78
CA ALA A 59 -13.59 2.58 12.68
C ALA A 59 -12.55 2.74 13.79
N PHE A 60 -11.33 3.19 13.47
CA PHE A 60 -10.30 3.43 14.47
C PHE A 60 -10.70 4.48 15.52
N PHE A 61 -11.30 5.60 15.09
CA PHE A 61 -11.82 6.58 16.05
C PHE A 61 -13.05 6.07 16.83
N GLY A 62 -13.89 5.25 16.18
CA GLY A 62 -14.99 4.55 16.84
C GLY A 62 -14.52 3.62 17.96
N ILE A 63 -13.42 2.89 17.75
CA ILE A 63 -12.77 2.07 18.79
C ILE A 63 -12.40 2.92 19.99
N LEU A 64 -11.74 4.07 19.78
CA LEU A 64 -11.35 4.94 20.89
C LEU A 64 -12.56 5.41 21.70
N LEU A 65 -13.69 5.72 21.05
CA LEU A 65 -14.93 6.06 21.75
C LEU A 65 -15.50 4.88 22.55
N LEU A 66 -15.53 3.68 21.93
CA LEU A 66 -15.99 2.45 22.58
C LEU A 66 -15.12 2.02 23.75
N GLU A 67 -13.84 2.40 23.77
CA GLU A 67 -12.95 2.13 24.90
C GLU A 67 -13.05 3.24 25.96
N ILE A 68 -13.07 4.52 25.58
CA ILE A 68 -13.09 5.65 26.51
C ILE A 68 -14.37 5.69 27.36
N ILE A 69 -15.55 5.43 26.77
CA ILE A 69 -16.82 5.54 27.52
C ILE A 69 -16.89 4.54 28.69
N PRO A 70 -16.70 3.22 28.48
CA PRO A 70 -16.60 2.26 29.58
C PRO A 70 -15.45 2.56 30.54
N THR A 71 -14.34 3.10 30.04
CA THR A 71 -13.18 3.47 30.87
C THR A 71 -13.54 4.56 31.87
N VAL A 72 -14.17 5.65 31.42
CA VAL A 72 -14.58 6.75 32.29
C VAL A 72 -15.54 6.26 33.35
N TYR A 73 -16.49 5.40 32.97
CA TYR A 73 -17.41 4.79 33.94
C TYR A 73 -16.67 3.87 34.92
N GLY A 74 -15.75 3.02 34.44
CA GLY A 74 -14.94 2.14 35.30
C GLY A 74 -14.07 2.91 36.30
N ILE A 75 -13.46 4.03 35.89
CA ILE A 75 -12.68 4.90 36.78
C ILE A 75 -13.55 5.45 37.91
N ALA A 76 -14.79 5.86 37.60
CA ALA A 76 -15.74 6.31 38.62
C ALA A 76 -16.11 5.21 39.63
N GLN A 77 -15.91 3.94 39.26
CA GLN A 77 -16.11 2.76 40.13
C GLN A 77 -14.80 2.28 40.79
N GLY A 78 -13.72 3.05 40.70
CA GLY A 78 -12.44 2.73 41.35
C GLY A 78 -11.42 1.98 40.49
N LEU A 79 -11.65 1.83 39.19
CA LEU A 79 -10.65 1.26 38.28
C LEU A 79 -9.47 2.23 38.10
N LEU A 80 -8.24 1.70 38.20
CA LEU A 80 -7.03 2.49 37.97
C LEU A 80 -6.90 2.89 36.50
N TRP A 81 -6.81 4.20 36.22
CA TRP A 81 -6.77 4.72 34.85
C TRP A 81 -5.52 4.26 34.08
N GLU A 82 -4.39 4.04 34.77
CA GLU A 82 -3.14 3.55 34.18
C GLU A 82 -3.30 2.14 33.60
N ALA A 83 -4.02 1.27 34.30
CA ALA A 83 -4.29 -0.10 33.85
C ALA A 83 -5.12 -0.07 32.57
N VAL A 84 -6.05 0.89 32.47
CA VAL A 84 -6.90 1.03 31.28
C VAL A 84 -6.12 1.60 30.10
N ALA A 85 -5.32 2.65 30.32
CA ALA A 85 -4.45 3.20 29.30
C ALA A 85 -3.48 2.13 28.76
N ALA A 86 -2.89 1.31 29.64
CA ALA A 86 -2.05 0.19 29.25
C ALA A 86 -2.83 -0.84 28.40
N ALA A 87 -4.06 -1.19 28.78
CA ALA A 87 -4.88 -2.14 28.04
C ALA A 87 -5.29 -1.64 26.64
N ILE A 88 -5.52 -0.33 26.46
CA ILE A 88 -5.74 0.30 25.15
C ILE A 88 -4.48 0.18 24.27
N LEU A 89 -3.31 0.52 24.84
CA LEU A 89 -2.04 0.43 24.12
C LEU A 89 -1.69 -1.00 23.73
N ILE A 90 -1.99 -1.99 24.58
CA ILE A 90 -1.80 -3.40 24.29
C ILE A 90 -2.64 -3.83 23.09
N ASP A 91 -3.91 -3.45 23.00
CA ASP A 91 -4.76 -3.82 21.85
C ASP A 91 -4.25 -3.22 20.55
N ILE A 92 -3.82 -1.96 20.57
CA ILE A 92 -3.18 -1.33 19.41
C ILE A 92 -1.90 -2.09 19.01
N ALA A 93 -1.05 -2.43 19.97
CA ALA A 93 0.18 -3.17 19.72
C ALA A 93 -0.08 -4.57 19.15
N LEU A 94 -1.06 -5.30 19.71
CA LEU A 94 -1.49 -6.61 19.23
C LEU A 94 -2.08 -6.51 17.81
N ALA A 95 -2.89 -5.49 17.53
CA ALA A 95 -3.46 -5.26 16.21
C ALA A 95 -2.36 -4.94 15.17
N ILE A 96 -1.37 -4.11 15.51
CA ILE A 96 -0.20 -3.85 14.65
C ILE A 96 0.59 -5.15 14.41
N ALA A 97 0.81 -5.93 15.46
CA ALA A 97 1.57 -7.18 15.40
C ALA A 97 0.87 -8.22 14.52
N SER A 98 -0.46 -8.40 14.67
CA SER A 98 -1.26 -9.30 13.82
C SER A 98 -1.12 -8.98 12.33
N HIS A 99 -0.89 -7.70 12.01
CA HIS A 99 -0.79 -7.20 10.65
C HIS A 99 0.60 -7.38 10.01
N LEU A 100 1.63 -7.78 10.77
CA LEU A 100 3.01 -7.92 10.29
C LEU A 100 3.14 -8.93 9.15
N TRP A 101 2.28 -9.95 9.11
CA TRP A 101 2.31 -11.01 8.10
C TRP A 101 1.41 -10.74 6.89
N HIS A 102 0.62 -9.66 6.90
CA HIS A 102 -0.34 -9.36 5.84
C HIS A 102 0.34 -9.24 4.48
N ASN A 103 1.50 -8.58 4.41
CA ASN A 103 2.24 -8.45 3.17
C ASN A 103 2.67 -9.82 2.59
N LYS A 104 3.13 -10.75 3.44
CA LYS A 104 3.57 -12.09 3.01
C LYS A 104 2.38 -12.89 2.49
N ILE A 105 1.25 -12.82 3.18
CA ILE A 105 0.00 -13.46 2.74
C ILE A 105 -0.43 -12.90 1.40
N LEU A 106 -0.42 -11.57 1.22
CA LEU A 106 -0.84 -10.94 -0.01
C LEU A 106 0.09 -11.27 -1.19
N VAL A 107 1.40 -11.24 -0.97
CA VAL A 107 2.38 -11.64 -2.00
C VAL A 107 2.18 -13.10 -2.39
N ALA A 108 2.04 -14.00 -1.41
CA ALA A 108 1.81 -15.42 -1.66
C ALA A 108 0.49 -15.68 -2.40
N LYS A 109 -0.60 -14.98 -2.04
CA LYS A 109 -1.87 -15.03 -2.78
C LYS A 109 -1.72 -14.60 -4.24
N ASN A 110 -0.97 -13.54 -4.52
CA ASN A 110 -0.73 -13.09 -5.89
C ASN A 110 0.19 -14.03 -6.66
N GLN A 111 1.17 -14.66 -6.00
CA GLN A 111 2.00 -15.71 -6.60
C GLN A 111 1.17 -16.94 -6.97
N LEU A 112 0.24 -17.35 -6.11
CA LEU A 112 -0.66 -18.48 -6.36
C LEU A 112 -1.43 -18.34 -7.68
N VAL A 113 -1.78 -17.11 -8.08
CA VAL A 113 -2.50 -16.82 -9.33
C VAL A 113 -1.66 -17.09 -10.59
N ILE A 114 -0.34 -16.82 -10.51
CA ILE A 114 0.58 -16.92 -11.65
C ILE A 114 1.34 -18.26 -11.70
N THR A 115 1.28 -19.05 -10.63
CA THR A 115 1.97 -20.35 -10.55
C THR A 115 1.11 -21.47 -11.14
N SER A 116 1.67 -22.21 -12.09
CA SER A 116 1.03 -23.39 -12.69
C SER A 116 1.55 -24.73 -12.14
N ASN A 117 2.71 -24.74 -11.45
CA ASN A 117 3.32 -25.96 -10.93
C ASN A 117 2.59 -26.46 -9.65
N PRO A 118 2.04 -27.69 -9.62
CA PRO A 118 1.28 -28.19 -8.48
C PRO A 118 2.05 -28.23 -7.15
N ILE A 119 3.33 -28.58 -7.19
CA ILE A 119 4.18 -28.65 -5.99
C ILE A 119 4.40 -27.24 -5.43
N GLN A 120 4.66 -26.26 -6.30
CA GLN A 120 4.81 -24.86 -5.88
C GLN A 120 3.51 -24.28 -5.33
N ILE A 121 2.37 -24.61 -5.94
CA ILE A 121 1.04 -24.24 -5.42
C ILE A 121 0.86 -24.73 -3.98
N GLN A 122 1.15 -26.01 -3.72
CA GLN A 122 1.03 -26.58 -2.38
C GLN A 122 1.96 -25.87 -1.37
N ASN A 123 3.20 -25.57 -1.78
CA ASN A 123 4.15 -24.84 -0.93
C ASN A 123 3.64 -23.43 -0.57
N ILE A 124 3.15 -22.68 -1.57
CA ILE A 124 2.59 -21.33 -1.39
C ILE A 124 1.36 -21.37 -0.47
N GLN A 125 0.48 -22.36 -0.64
CA GLN A 125 -0.69 -22.55 0.23
C GLN A 125 -0.27 -22.87 1.68
N GLY A 126 0.79 -23.66 1.87
CA GLY A 126 1.39 -23.93 3.18
C GLY A 126 1.91 -22.65 3.85
N GLU A 127 2.60 -21.78 3.10
CA GLU A 127 3.06 -20.49 3.61
C GLU A 127 1.91 -19.56 4.02
N ILE A 128 0.87 -19.45 3.18
CA ILE A 128 -0.34 -18.67 3.51
C ILE A 128 -0.95 -19.18 4.81
N SER A 129 -1.09 -20.50 4.95
CA SER A 129 -1.68 -21.13 6.14
C SER A 129 -0.86 -20.85 7.40
N LYS A 130 0.47 -20.99 7.32
CA LYS A 130 1.39 -20.66 8.42
C LYS A 130 1.22 -19.22 8.91
N TYR A 131 1.16 -18.25 7.99
CA TYR A 131 1.01 -16.84 8.36
C TYR A 131 -0.39 -16.51 8.88
N LYS A 132 -1.44 -17.17 8.37
CA LYS A 132 -2.80 -17.06 8.91
C LYS A 132 -2.91 -17.59 10.33
N ILE A 133 -2.22 -18.67 10.69
CA ILE A 133 -2.21 -19.19 12.08
C ILE A 133 -1.68 -18.11 13.03
N TRP A 134 -0.55 -17.48 12.70
CA TRP A 134 -0.01 -16.38 13.50
C TRP A 134 -0.98 -15.21 13.59
N THR A 135 -1.58 -14.80 12.47
CA THR A 135 -2.58 -13.73 12.44
C THR A 135 -3.76 -14.05 13.38
N ASN A 136 -4.31 -15.27 13.29
CA ASN A 136 -5.42 -15.74 14.12
C ASN A 136 -5.05 -15.86 15.59
N PHE A 137 -3.81 -16.22 15.91
CA PHE A 137 -3.32 -16.22 17.29
C PHE A 137 -3.41 -14.82 17.91
N PHE A 138 -2.97 -13.77 17.20
CA PHE A 138 -3.12 -12.40 17.69
C PHE A 138 -4.59 -11.94 17.72
N TYR A 139 -5.43 -12.39 16.79
CA TYR A 139 -6.87 -12.12 16.87
C TYR A 139 -7.50 -12.71 18.14
N ALA A 140 -7.11 -13.94 18.52
CA ALA A 140 -7.53 -14.54 19.77
C ALA A 140 -7.04 -13.74 21.00
N LEU A 141 -5.80 -13.23 20.96
CA LEU A 141 -5.28 -12.37 22.05
C LEU A 141 -6.03 -11.05 22.17
N ILE A 142 -6.38 -10.38 21.07
CA ILE A 142 -7.17 -9.14 21.07
C ILE A 142 -8.57 -9.42 21.64
N PHE A 143 -9.21 -10.51 21.22
CA PHE A 143 -10.50 -10.90 21.74
C PHE A 143 -10.46 -11.22 23.25
N LEU A 144 -9.44 -11.97 23.68
CA LEU A 144 -9.20 -12.27 25.08
C LEU A 144 -8.94 -11.00 25.91
N SER A 145 -8.20 -10.03 25.35
CA SER A 145 -7.98 -8.72 25.97
C SER A 145 -9.30 -8.00 26.23
N GLY A 146 -10.24 -8.01 25.27
CA GLY A 146 -11.60 -7.50 25.47
C GLY A 146 -12.34 -8.17 26.63
N CYS A 147 -12.25 -9.50 26.75
CA CYS A 147 -12.83 -10.25 27.88
C CYS A 147 -12.17 -9.90 29.23
N ILE A 148 -10.85 -9.75 29.26
CA ILE A 148 -10.10 -9.38 30.47
C ILE A 148 -10.45 -7.95 30.91
N LYS A 149 -10.57 -7.01 29.98
CA LYS A 149 -11.04 -5.63 30.25
C LYS A 149 -12.42 -5.64 30.89
N PHE A 150 -13.34 -6.44 30.36
CA PHE A 150 -14.65 -6.62 30.97
C PHE A 150 -14.57 -7.24 32.37
N ALA A 151 -13.73 -8.26 32.58
CA ALA A 151 -13.55 -8.86 33.89
C ALA A 151 -13.05 -7.85 34.93
N PHE A 152 -12.07 -7.00 34.58
CA PHE A 152 -11.61 -5.93 35.47
C PHE A 152 -12.70 -4.92 35.78
N PHE A 153 -13.46 -4.50 34.77
CA PHE A 153 -14.62 -3.63 34.98
C PHE A 153 -15.63 -4.28 35.93
N TYR A 154 -15.96 -5.55 35.71
CA TYR A 154 -16.94 -6.28 36.51
C TYR A 154 -16.51 -6.43 37.97
N VAL A 155 -15.22 -6.67 38.24
CA VAL A 155 -14.70 -6.72 39.61
C VAL A 155 -14.83 -5.38 40.34
N ALA A 156 -14.65 -4.27 39.63
CA ALA A 156 -14.84 -2.93 40.21
C ALA A 156 -16.33 -2.59 40.39
N TYR A 157 -17.17 -2.98 39.43
CA TYR A 157 -18.58 -2.59 39.40
C TYR A 157 -19.52 -3.49 40.21
N ILE A 158 -19.23 -4.80 40.31
CA ILE A 158 -19.92 -5.82 41.11
C ILE A 158 -21.36 -6.17 40.66
N TYR A 159 -22.08 -5.28 39.98
CA TYR A 159 -23.47 -5.49 39.58
C TYR A 159 -23.64 -6.08 38.16
N VAL A 160 -24.61 -6.98 38.01
CA VAL A 160 -25.07 -7.50 36.71
C VAL A 160 -26.35 -6.78 36.30
N ASP A 161 -26.20 -5.69 35.57
CA ASP A 161 -27.29 -4.87 35.07
C ASP A 161 -27.08 -4.45 33.60
N ALA A 162 -27.98 -3.59 33.09
CA ALA A 162 -27.90 -3.07 31.73
C ALA A 162 -26.58 -2.33 31.44
N ILE A 163 -25.96 -1.71 32.45
CA ILE A 163 -24.70 -0.98 32.29
C ILE A 163 -23.56 -1.97 32.09
N SER A 164 -23.49 -3.02 32.92
CA SER A 164 -22.50 -4.09 32.75
C SER A 164 -22.63 -4.76 31.38
N GLY A 165 -23.86 -5.01 30.91
CA GLY A 165 -24.12 -5.54 29.58
C GLY A 165 -23.67 -4.60 28.46
N ALA A 166 -23.93 -3.30 28.57
CA ALA A 166 -23.49 -2.30 27.60
C ALA A 166 -21.95 -2.20 27.54
N VAL A 167 -21.27 -2.25 28.68
CA VAL A 167 -19.80 -2.24 28.75
C VAL A 167 -19.20 -3.49 28.11
N LEU A 168 -19.76 -4.66 28.36
CA LEU A 168 -19.35 -5.90 27.69
C LEU A 168 -19.47 -5.77 26.17
N VAL A 169 -20.61 -5.29 25.67
CA VAL A 169 -20.83 -5.10 24.23
C VAL A 169 -19.81 -4.10 23.66
N CYS A 170 -19.53 -3.00 24.35
CA CYS A 170 -18.53 -2.03 23.90
C CYS A 170 -17.13 -2.65 23.76
N TYR A 171 -16.67 -3.41 24.76
CA TYR A 171 -15.36 -4.07 24.70
C TYR A 171 -15.29 -5.17 23.63
N LEU A 172 -16.34 -5.97 23.46
CA LEU A 172 -16.39 -6.99 22.41
C LEU A 172 -16.41 -6.36 21.00
N LEU A 173 -17.21 -5.31 20.80
CA LEU A 173 -17.20 -4.56 19.54
C LEU A 173 -15.85 -3.88 19.29
N GLY A 174 -15.24 -3.29 20.31
CA GLY A 174 -13.90 -2.71 20.25
C GLY A 174 -12.86 -3.75 19.81
N ALA A 175 -12.88 -4.95 20.40
CA ALA A 175 -11.99 -6.04 20.01
C ALA A 175 -12.18 -6.48 18.55
N VAL A 176 -13.44 -6.64 18.10
CA VAL A 176 -13.76 -6.99 16.71
C VAL A 176 -13.27 -5.90 15.74
N LEU A 177 -13.45 -4.62 16.09
CA LEU A 177 -12.97 -3.50 15.29
C LEU A 177 -11.43 -3.41 15.26
N HIS A 178 -10.75 -3.70 16.38
CA HIS A 178 -9.28 -3.76 16.42
C HIS A 178 -8.73 -4.83 15.47
N ILE A 179 -9.35 -6.02 15.48
CA ILE A 179 -9.02 -7.14 14.58
C ILE A 179 -9.19 -6.74 13.10
N THR A 180 -10.27 -6.02 12.79
CA THR A 180 -10.68 -5.75 11.40
C THR A 180 -10.07 -4.48 10.80
N TYR A 181 -9.79 -3.45 11.59
CA TYR A 181 -9.44 -2.12 11.07
C TYR A 181 -8.14 -1.51 11.60
N THR A 182 -7.73 -1.75 12.85
CA THR A 182 -6.60 -1.01 13.46
C THR A 182 -5.29 -1.22 12.71
N GLY A 183 -4.94 -2.48 12.39
CA GLY A 183 -3.75 -2.78 11.59
C GLY A 183 -3.77 -2.08 10.23
N TYR A 184 -4.87 -2.22 9.49
CA TYR A 184 -5.03 -1.57 8.19
C TYR A 184 -4.94 -0.04 8.26
N PHE A 185 -5.60 0.58 9.23
CA PHE A 185 -5.56 2.04 9.41
C PHE A 185 -4.12 2.53 9.61
N ILE A 186 -3.35 1.90 10.51
CA ILE A 186 -2.00 2.32 10.85
C ILE A 186 -1.06 2.15 9.65
N TYR A 187 -1.09 1.00 8.99
CA TYR A 187 -0.22 0.74 7.85
C TYR A 187 -0.58 1.57 6.62
N THR A 188 -1.88 1.82 6.38
CA THR A 188 -2.33 2.69 5.28
C THR A 188 -1.99 4.15 5.55
N SER A 189 -2.16 4.62 6.79
CA SER A 189 -1.73 5.97 7.20
C SER A 189 -0.21 6.15 7.01
N ARG A 190 0.57 5.15 7.41
CA ARG A 190 2.02 5.13 7.23
C ARG A 190 2.38 5.17 5.74
N TYR A 191 1.74 4.36 4.90
CA TYR A 191 1.95 4.37 3.45
C TYR A 191 1.72 5.77 2.86
N TYR A 192 0.58 6.41 3.16
CA TYR A 192 0.28 7.75 2.67
C TYR A 192 1.25 8.82 3.17
N TRP A 193 1.73 8.71 4.41
CA TRP A 193 2.75 9.61 4.93
C TRP A 193 4.05 9.52 4.13
N PHE A 194 4.53 8.31 3.81
CA PHE A 194 5.73 8.12 2.98
C PHE A 194 5.53 8.64 1.56
N VAL A 195 4.40 8.32 0.92
CA VAL A 195 4.04 8.83 -0.41
C VAL A 195 4.06 10.35 -0.43
N ASN A 196 3.40 11.00 0.54
CA ASN A 196 3.32 12.45 0.60
C ASN A 196 4.71 13.07 0.86
N SER A 197 5.54 12.43 1.70
CA SER A 197 6.91 12.87 1.94
C SER A 197 7.76 12.84 0.66
N GLU A 198 7.68 11.77 -0.12
CA GLU A 198 8.39 11.63 -1.40
C GLU A 198 7.82 12.57 -2.47
N TYR A 199 6.50 12.74 -2.54
CA TYR A 199 5.85 13.66 -3.46
C TYR A 199 6.27 15.12 -3.18
N ASN A 200 6.34 15.53 -1.92
CA ASN A 200 6.84 16.86 -1.55
C ASN A 200 8.31 17.05 -1.95
N GLN A 201 9.13 16.00 -1.92
CA GLN A 201 10.51 16.06 -2.43
C GLN A 201 10.56 16.15 -3.96
N TYR A 202 9.70 15.43 -4.66
CA TYR A 202 9.51 15.56 -6.11
C TYR A 202 9.18 17.01 -6.49
N LEU A 203 8.19 17.63 -5.83
CA LEU A 203 7.81 19.03 -6.06
C LEU A 203 8.97 20.00 -5.79
N LYS A 204 9.68 19.84 -4.67
CA LYS A 204 10.82 20.70 -4.29
C LYS A 204 11.99 20.63 -5.28
N THR A 205 12.12 19.54 -6.02
CA THR A 205 13.19 19.33 -7.00
C THR A 205 12.74 19.62 -8.43
N GLY A 206 11.57 20.23 -8.63
CA GLY A 206 11.02 20.49 -9.96
C GLY A 206 10.81 19.22 -10.78
N GLY A 207 10.46 18.11 -10.12
CA GLY A 207 10.31 16.81 -10.76
C GLY A 207 11.62 16.09 -11.08
N GLY A 208 12.77 16.51 -10.50
CA GLY A 208 14.04 15.81 -10.69
C GLY A 208 14.12 14.47 -9.93
N ARG A 209 13.69 14.44 -8.66
CA ARG A 209 13.66 13.20 -7.84
C ARG A 209 12.31 12.51 -7.98
N PHE A 210 12.31 11.18 -8.08
CA PHE A 210 11.09 10.36 -8.22
C PHE A 210 10.30 10.58 -9.52
N ALA A 211 10.95 11.11 -10.56
CA ALA A 211 10.40 11.17 -11.91
C ALA A 211 10.58 9.83 -12.64
N ILE A 212 9.57 9.43 -13.40
CA ILE A 212 9.66 8.32 -14.34
C ILE A 212 10.11 8.84 -15.69
N ASN A 213 11.24 8.34 -16.17
CA ASN A 213 11.77 8.68 -17.49
C ASN A 213 11.91 7.44 -18.40
N ILE A 214 11.52 6.26 -17.92
CA ILE A 214 11.74 4.99 -18.60
C ILE A 214 10.40 4.28 -18.76
N VAL A 215 10.06 3.96 -20.01
CA VAL A 215 8.96 3.05 -20.33
C VAL A 215 9.45 1.63 -20.08
N ASN A 216 8.80 0.92 -19.16
CA ASN A 216 9.06 -0.49 -18.94
C ASN A 216 8.28 -1.30 -19.98
N LYS A 217 9.00 -2.09 -20.78
CA LYS A 217 8.43 -2.93 -21.84
C LYS A 217 8.62 -4.39 -21.47
N GLN A 218 7.52 -5.10 -21.24
CA GLN A 218 7.53 -6.52 -20.88
C GLN A 218 6.70 -7.34 -21.87
N PRO A 219 7.21 -8.46 -22.42
CA PRO A 219 6.45 -9.31 -23.30
C PRO A 219 5.28 -9.98 -22.57
N ILE A 220 4.15 -10.11 -23.25
CA ILE A 220 2.98 -10.87 -22.78
C ILE A 220 3.13 -12.29 -23.31
N LEU A 221 3.37 -13.24 -22.40
CA LEU A 221 3.49 -14.65 -22.77
C LEU A 221 2.09 -15.24 -22.93
N VAL A 222 1.83 -15.77 -24.13
CA VAL A 222 0.58 -16.47 -24.46
C VAL A 222 0.89 -17.97 -24.48
N ASP A 223 0.40 -18.71 -23.47
CA ASP A 223 0.54 -20.16 -23.42
C ASP A 223 -0.44 -20.83 -24.39
N GLY A 224 0.08 -21.50 -25.42
CA GLY A 224 -0.75 -22.31 -26.34
C GLY A 224 -1.43 -21.51 -27.47
N ALA A 225 -2.53 -22.08 -28.01
CA ALA A 225 -3.23 -21.66 -29.23
C ALA A 225 -3.28 -20.13 -29.42
N GLN A 226 -3.12 -19.65 -30.66
CA GLN A 226 -3.08 -18.23 -31.02
C GLN A 226 -4.22 -17.41 -30.37
N VAL A 227 -3.97 -16.86 -29.17
CA VAL A 227 -4.91 -15.93 -28.52
C VAL A 227 -4.65 -14.56 -29.11
N ALA A 228 -5.58 -14.08 -29.93
CA ALA A 228 -5.55 -12.69 -30.38
C ALA A 228 -5.86 -11.77 -29.18
N LEU A 229 -4.94 -10.84 -28.89
CA LEU A 229 -5.10 -9.83 -27.85
C LEU A 229 -5.45 -8.50 -28.50
N ASN A 230 -6.36 -7.76 -27.89
CA ASN A 230 -6.65 -6.40 -28.31
C ASN A 230 -5.57 -5.47 -27.76
N THR A 231 -5.02 -4.64 -28.65
CA THR A 231 -4.23 -3.47 -28.23
C THR A 231 -5.16 -2.44 -27.59
N ALA A 232 -4.68 -1.80 -26.54
CA ALA A 232 -5.44 -0.79 -25.81
C ALA A 232 -4.47 0.18 -25.15
N GLN A 233 -4.93 1.40 -24.88
CA GLN A 233 -4.23 2.38 -24.05
C GLN A 233 -5.12 2.73 -22.86
N ILE A 234 -4.61 2.52 -21.65
CA ILE A 234 -5.31 2.79 -20.39
C ILE A 234 -4.38 3.66 -19.54
N GLY A 235 -4.75 4.92 -19.33
CA GLY A 235 -3.90 5.89 -18.63
C GLY A 235 -2.56 6.10 -19.35
N LEU A 236 -1.46 5.89 -18.61
CA LEU A 236 -0.07 6.00 -19.10
C LEU A 236 0.49 4.65 -19.59
N HIS A 237 -0.36 3.65 -19.73
CA HIS A 237 0.02 2.29 -20.08
C HIS A 237 -0.60 1.90 -21.41
N ARG A 238 0.04 1.01 -22.16
CA ARG A 238 -0.55 0.42 -23.36
C ARG A 238 -0.13 -1.02 -23.57
N ILE A 239 -1.00 -1.77 -24.24
CA ILE A 239 -0.64 -3.05 -24.87
C ILE A 239 -0.28 -2.74 -26.33
N SER A 240 0.97 -2.98 -26.71
CA SER A 240 1.46 -2.81 -28.08
C SER A 240 1.76 -4.17 -28.71
N VAL A 241 1.85 -4.19 -30.05
CA VAL A 241 2.26 -5.37 -30.83
C VAL A 241 3.47 -4.98 -31.69
N ASP A 242 4.49 -5.83 -31.75
CA ASP A 242 5.64 -5.61 -32.61
C ASP A 242 5.42 -6.16 -34.04
N SER A 243 6.42 -5.94 -34.92
CA SER A 243 6.38 -6.44 -36.29
C SER A 243 6.38 -7.96 -36.42
N LYS A 244 6.69 -8.69 -35.33
CA LYS A 244 6.67 -10.16 -35.26
C LYS A 244 5.35 -10.68 -34.68
N GLY A 245 4.40 -9.81 -34.35
CA GLY A 245 3.13 -10.19 -33.73
C GLY A 245 3.22 -10.48 -32.23
N THR A 246 4.33 -10.13 -31.57
CA THR A 246 4.50 -10.30 -30.12
C THR A 246 3.86 -9.13 -29.39
N TYR A 247 3.02 -9.42 -28.39
CA TYR A 247 2.37 -8.40 -27.57
C TYR A 247 3.25 -7.99 -26.39
N PHE A 248 3.20 -6.71 -26.01
CA PHE A 248 3.96 -6.16 -24.90
C PHE A 248 3.08 -5.29 -24.01
N PHE A 249 3.28 -5.39 -22.70
CA PHE A 249 2.91 -4.33 -21.77
C PHE A 249 3.98 -3.24 -21.83
N GLU A 250 3.56 -2.03 -22.18
CA GLU A 250 4.38 -0.82 -22.10
C GLU A 250 3.81 0.06 -21.00
N THR A 251 4.56 0.20 -19.91
CA THR A 251 4.11 0.92 -18.73
C THR A 251 5.04 2.08 -18.39
N LEU A 252 4.43 3.21 -18.08
CA LEU A 252 5.13 4.36 -17.52
C LEU A 252 4.71 4.49 -16.05
N GLY A 253 5.53 3.95 -15.15
CA GLY A 253 5.26 3.93 -13.72
C GLY A 253 4.53 2.67 -13.24
N ILE A 254 3.76 2.82 -12.15
CA ILE A 254 3.00 1.72 -11.56
C ILE A 254 1.64 1.60 -12.25
N MET A 255 1.38 0.46 -12.87
CA MET A 255 0.03 0.10 -13.33
C MET A 255 -0.83 -0.28 -12.12
N THR A 256 -1.88 0.51 -11.86
CA THR A 256 -2.84 0.28 -10.77
C THR A 256 -3.75 -0.91 -11.07
N ASP A 257 -4.42 -1.44 -10.03
CA ASP A 257 -5.36 -2.56 -10.18
C ASP A 257 -6.53 -2.17 -11.11
N LYS A 258 -7.03 -0.94 -11.00
CA LYS A 258 -8.06 -0.39 -11.89
C LYS A 258 -7.61 -0.29 -13.36
N GLU A 259 -6.37 0.09 -13.62
CA GLU A 259 -5.83 0.16 -14.99
C GLU A 259 -5.65 -1.24 -15.58
N LEU A 260 -5.20 -2.21 -14.77
CA LEU A 260 -5.17 -3.62 -15.17
C LEU A 260 -6.57 -4.13 -15.52
N VAL A 261 -7.59 -3.80 -14.72
CA VAL A 261 -8.99 -4.12 -15.04
C VAL A 261 -9.42 -3.51 -16.37
N GLY A 262 -8.99 -2.28 -16.66
CA GLY A 262 -9.22 -1.65 -17.96
C GLY A 262 -8.67 -2.48 -19.13
N PHE A 263 -7.45 -3.01 -19.00
CA PHE A 263 -6.86 -3.89 -20.01
C PHE A 263 -7.56 -5.23 -20.14
N ILE A 264 -7.98 -5.82 -19.01
CA ILE A 264 -8.73 -7.08 -18.99
C ILE A 264 -10.07 -6.88 -19.74
N ASN A 265 -10.83 -5.85 -19.37
CA ASN A 265 -12.13 -5.57 -19.97
C ASN A 265 -12.06 -5.19 -21.45
N ALA A 266 -10.91 -4.72 -21.94
CA ALA A 266 -10.69 -4.45 -23.36
C ALA A 266 -10.59 -5.74 -24.21
N GLN A 267 -10.41 -6.91 -23.58
CA GLN A 267 -10.31 -8.19 -24.28
C GLN A 267 -11.68 -8.81 -24.55
N GLN A 268 -11.86 -9.35 -25.75
CA GLN A 268 -13.13 -9.92 -26.21
C GLN A 268 -13.40 -11.34 -25.70
N SER A 269 -12.36 -12.13 -25.39
CA SER A 269 -12.51 -13.52 -24.97
C SER A 269 -12.07 -13.71 -23.51
N GLN A 270 -12.71 -14.63 -22.80
CA GLN A 270 -12.36 -14.98 -21.42
C GLN A 270 -10.93 -15.52 -21.30
N ILE A 271 -10.43 -16.22 -22.33
CA ILE A 271 -9.05 -16.70 -22.40
C ILE A 271 -8.08 -15.51 -22.46
N ALA A 272 -8.33 -14.55 -23.35
CA ALA A 272 -7.53 -13.33 -23.44
C ALA A 272 -7.58 -12.52 -22.13
N GLN A 273 -8.77 -12.39 -21.51
CA GLN A 273 -8.94 -11.76 -20.21
C GLN A 273 -8.06 -12.42 -19.12
N SER A 274 -8.07 -13.75 -19.06
CA SER A 274 -7.25 -14.53 -18.12
C SER A 274 -5.75 -14.36 -18.38
N VAL A 275 -5.31 -14.35 -19.65
CA VAL A 275 -3.91 -14.11 -20.02
C VAL A 275 -3.45 -12.71 -19.56
N ILE A 276 -4.22 -11.67 -19.88
CA ILE A 276 -3.94 -10.29 -19.45
C ILE A 276 -3.94 -10.17 -17.93
N ALA A 277 -4.87 -10.83 -17.24
CA ALA A 277 -4.93 -10.83 -15.78
C ALA A 277 -3.65 -11.42 -15.16
N LYS A 278 -3.18 -12.57 -15.64
CA LYS A 278 -1.98 -13.24 -15.11
C LYS A 278 -0.69 -12.50 -15.44
N GLU A 279 -0.46 -12.17 -16.72
CA GLU A 279 0.76 -11.48 -17.14
C GLU A 279 0.80 -10.03 -16.65
N GLY A 280 -0.35 -9.36 -16.56
CA GLY A 280 -0.46 -8.03 -15.96
C GLY A 280 -0.16 -8.05 -14.46
N LEU A 281 -0.67 -9.05 -13.74
CA LEU A 281 -0.34 -9.23 -12.32
C LEU A 281 1.15 -9.50 -12.09
N LYS A 282 1.74 -10.36 -12.94
CA LYS A 282 3.18 -10.65 -12.94
C LYS A 282 3.99 -9.38 -13.22
N HIS A 283 3.56 -8.55 -14.17
CA HIS A 283 4.17 -7.26 -14.44
C HIS A 283 4.10 -6.31 -13.23
N GLN A 284 2.95 -6.21 -12.57
CA GLN A 284 2.80 -5.43 -11.33
C GLN A 284 3.76 -5.94 -10.24
N LEU A 285 3.86 -7.25 -9.99
CA LEU A 285 4.79 -7.82 -9.01
C LEU A 285 6.26 -7.45 -9.33
N GLN A 286 6.66 -7.56 -10.60
CA GLN A 286 8.00 -7.18 -11.02
C GLN A 286 8.28 -5.69 -10.83
N SER A 287 7.30 -4.81 -11.11
CA SER A 287 7.40 -3.37 -10.88
C SER A 287 7.55 -3.01 -9.38
N LEU A 288 7.09 -3.90 -8.49
CA LEU A 288 7.24 -3.83 -7.04
C LEU A 288 8.49 -4.56 -6.52
N GLY A 289 9.36 -5.03 -7.43
CA GLY A 289 10.63 -5.68 -7.11
C GLY A 289 10.48 -7.09 -6.56
N ILE A 290 9.37 -7.78 -6.88
CA ILE A 290 9.09 -9.17 -6.53
C ILE A 290 9.18 -10.02 -7.80
N LEU A 291 10.11 -10.98 -7.83
CA LEU A 291 10.22 -11.90 -8.96
C LEU A 291 9.19 -13.04 -8.84
N PRO A 292 8.72 -13.58 -9.98
CA PRO A 292 8.06 -14.87 -10.00
C PRO A 292 9.01 -15.90 -9.36
N ASN A 293 8.52 -16.73 -8.44
CA ASN A 293 9.28 -17.69 -7.60
C ASN A 293 9.84 -17.16 -6.27
N GLY A 294 9.49 -15.95 -5.83
CA GLY A 294 9.84 -15.47 -4.48
C GLY A 294 11.32 -15.11 -4.29
N VAL A 295 12.12 -15.09 -5.36
CA VAL A 295 13.49 -14.57 -5.32
C VAL A 295 13.43 -13.05 -5.18
N ASN A 296 13.82 -12.51 -4.03
CA ASN A 296 13.94 -11.08 -3.81
C ASN A 296 15.09 -10.52 -4.67
N MET A 297 14.83 -9.49 -5.49
CA MET A 297 15.89 -8.80 -6.26
C MET A 297 16.95 -8.10 -5.38
N GLN A 298 16.80 -8.08 -4.04
CA GLN A 298 17.80 -7.48 -3.15
C GLN A 298 19.16 -8.19 -3.15
N ASN A 299 19.25 -9.42 -3.69
CA ASN A 299 20.52 -10.13 -3.85
C ASN A 299 21.13 -9.98 -5.26
N ASN A 300 20.48 -9.24 -6.14
CA ASN A 300 21.05 -8.89 -7.43
C ASN A 300 21.30 -7.37 -7.42
N PRO A 301 22.55 -6.90 -7.40
CA PRO A 301 22.82 -5.49 -7.63
C PRO A 301 22.45 -5.22 -9.08
N GLY A 302 21.17 -4.91 -9.32
CA GLY A 302 20.74 -4.25 -10.54
C GLY A 302 21.66 -3.04 -10.76
N PRO A 303 21.87 -2.64 -12.02
CA PRO A 303 22.92 -1.69 -12.40
C PRO A 303 22.90 -0.55 -11.41
N GLN A 304 23.98 -0.44 -10.62
CA GLN A 304 24.14 0.66 -9.72
C GLN A 304 23.96 1.90 -10.58
N PHE A 305 22.90 2.66 -10.31
CA PHE A 305 22.77 3.99 -10.85
C PHE A 305 24.01 4.72 -10.35
N ASN A 306 25.01 4.78 -11.21
CA ASN A 306 26.15 5.65 -11.02
C ASN A 306 25.54 7.03 -11.15
N VAL A 307 25.10 7.57 -10.01
CA VAL A 307 24.80 8.98 -9.88
C VAL A 307 26.17 9.64 -10.02
N ALA A 308 26.63 9.78 -11.26
CA ALA A 308 27.73 10.67 -11.57
C ALA A 308 27.36 11.98 -10.90
N ALA A 309 28.18 12.37 -9.92
CA ALA A 309 28.02 13.61 -9.21
C ALA A 309 27.84 14.70 -10.27
N ILE A 310 26.62 15.21 -10.36
CA ILE A 310 26.35 16.40 -11.15
C ILE A 310 27.05 17.49 -10.36
N ASN A 311 28.29 17.79 -10.77
CA ASN A 311 28.99 18.96 -10.28
C ASN A 311 28.05 20.14 -10.53
N PRO A 312 27.75 20.96 -9.50
CA PRO A 312 26.97 22.17 -9.72
C PRO A 312 27.69 23.01 -10.78
N PRO A 313 26.96 23.63 -11.72
CA PRO A 313 27.58 24.49 -12.72
C PRO A 313 28.36 25.59 -11.99
N THR A 314 29.66 25.64 -12.25
CA THR A 314 30.52 26.77 -11.92
C THR A 314 29.98 27.98 -12.66
N ILE A 315 29.37 28.91 -11.91
CA ILE A 315 29.03 30.24 -12.41
C ILE A 315 30.34 31.00 -12.55
N ASN A 316 30.99 30.84 -13.71
CA ASN A 316 32.06 31.73 -14.15
C ASN A 316 31.44 32.86 -14.95
N GLY A 317 31.60 34.09 -14.46
CA GLY A 317 31.45 35.29 -15.29
C GLY A 317 30.43 36.31 -14.78
N VAL A 318 30.77 37.03 -13.72
CA VAL A 318 30.41 38.46 -13.62
C VAL A 318 31.66 39.19 -13.14
N SER A 319 32.47 39.65 -14.08
CA SER A 319 33.48 40.68 -13.85
C SER A 319 32.75 41.99 -13.59
N ALA A 320 32.92 42.52 -12.38
CA ALA A 320 32.49 43.86 -12.03
C ALA A 320 33.32 44.87 -12.85
N ASN A 321 32.68 45.53 -13.81
CA ASN A 321 33.24 46.67 -14.51
C ASN A 321 32.84 47.95 -13.75
N GLN A 322 33.74 48.46 -12.91
CA GLN A 322 33.60 49.78 -12.30
C GLN A 322 33.96 50.85 -13.34
N ASN A 323 32.95 51.50 -13.93
CA ASN A 323 33.13 52.78 -14.62
C ASN A 323 32.78 53.91 -13.66
N ILE A 324 33.83 54.61 -13.20
CA ILE A 324 33.75 55.87 -12.47
C ILE A 324 33.49 56.97 -13.52
N ILE A 325 32.32 57.60 -13.45
CA ILE A 325 32.01 58.82 -14.21
C ILE A 325 32.45 60.02 -13.38
N THR A 326 33.42 60.77 -13.90
CA THR A 326 33.81 62.09 -13.43
C THR A 326 32.79 63.13 -13.90
N GLY A 327 32.00 63.65 -12.97
CA GLY A 327 31.12 64.80 -13.19
C GLY A 327 31.86 66.11 -12.89
N ASN A 328 32.24 66.82 -13.94
CA ASN A 328 32.64 68.22 -13.91
C ASN A 328 31.44 69.10 -13.53
N THR A 329 31.60 69.96 -12.53
CA THR A 329 30.71 71.10 -12.27
C THR A 329 31.49 72.39 -12.50
N GLN A 330 31.13 73.10 -13.56
CA GLN A 330 31.36 74.55 -13.73
C GLN A 330 30.01 75.18 -14.06
N ASN A 331 29.43 75.86 -13.07
CA ASN A 331 28.92 77.24 -13.11
C ASN A 331 28.14 77.52 -11.83
#